data_AF-A0A8K1FS76-F1
#
_entry.id   AF-A0A8K1FS76-F1
#
_cell.length_a   1.000
_cell.length_b   1.000
_cell.length_c   1.000
_cell.angle_alpha   90.00
_cell.angle_beta   90.00
_cell.angle_gamma   90.00
#
_symmetry.space_group_name_H-M   'P 1'
#
loop_
_entity.id
_entity.type
_entity.pdbx_description
1 polymer ?
#
loop_
_entity_poly.entity_id
_entity_poly.type
_entity_poly.pdbx_seq_one_letter_code
_entity_poly.pdbx_strand_id
1 'polypeptide(L)'
;VLPHACGKCYIPPGLGRFGHSADVLHTPLKVEKAFRILPVSGVLQPGETQKVSFTFFGHLNTTAGVRALCHVEGGPTYQVQLTGEASHVSYSLSPREIDCGLLMFNEIHHSTVTLENTCKIKFIWELKPCTADQDMPGVFLVKPTR
;
A
#
# COMPACT_ATOMS: atom_id res chain seq x y z
N VAL A 1 19.95 5.38 49.07
CA VAL A 1 19.33 4.04 49.17
C VAL A 1 19.06 3.58 47.74
N LEU A 2 19.42 2.33 47.42
CA LEU A 2 19.66 1.76 46.08
C LEU A 2 18.60 2.05 44.98
N PRO A 3 19.01 2.02 43.69
CA PRO A 3 18.10 2.03 42.55
C PRO A 3 17.47 0.64 42.36
N HIS A 4 16.16 0.58 42.15
CA HIS A 4 15.49 -0.67 41.79
C HIS A 4 15.64 -0.92 40.29
N ALA A 5 16.52 -1.85 39.96
CA ALA A 5 16.51 -2.58 38.71
C ALA A 5 15.61 -3.82 38.83
N CYS A 6 15.10 -4.25 37.67
CA CYS A 6 14.66 -5.60 37.29
C CYS A 6 13.15 -5.84 37.19
N GLY A 7 12.71 -5.97 35.93
CA GLY A 7 11.52 -6.68 35.50
C GLY A 7 11.57 -6.78 33.98
N LYS A 8 12.10 -7.89 33.46
CA LYS A 8 12.43 -8.15 32.05
C LYS A 8 11.32 -7.74 31.08
N CYS A 9 11.63 -6.92 30.08
CA CYS A 9 10.78 -6.74 28.91
C CYS A 9 10.53 -8.10 28.25
N TYR A 10 9.27 -8.50 28.15
CA TYR A 10 8.88 -9.67 27.39
C TYR A 10 9.05 -9.35 25.90
N ILE A 11 10.12 -9.86 25.29
CA ILE A 11 10.29 -9.86 23.84
C ILE A 11 9.61 -11.14 23.35
N PRO A 12 8.49 -11.07 22.61
CA PRO A 12 7.91 -12.27 22.00
C PRO A 12 8.96 -12.92 21.07
N PRO A 13 9.26 -14.22 21.23
CA PRO A 13 10.16 -14.92 20.33
C PRO A 13 9.45 -15.09 18.98
N GLY A 14 9.79 -14.23 18.00
CA GLY A 14 9.18 -14.31 16.68
C GLY A 14 9.41 -13.11 15.76
N LEU A 15 9.78 -11.93 16.29
CA LEU A 15 10.22 -10.83 15.42
C LEU A 15 11.70 -11.01 15.04
N GLY A 16 11.91 -11.89 14.06
CA GLY A 16 13.15 -11.91 13.29
C GLY A 16 13.47 -10.50 12.79
N ARG A 17 14.72 -10.10 13.03
CA ARG A 17 15.36 -8.94 12.39
C ARG A 17 15.09 -8.96 10.89
N PHE A 18 14.29 -8.02 10.39
CA PHE A 18 14.42 -7.56 9.01
C PHE A 18 15.38 -6.36 9.10
N GLY A 19 16.70 -6.50 8.91
CA GLY A 19 17.32 -7.15 7.76
C GLY A 19 17.35 -6.16 6.60
N HIS A 20 18.25 -5.18 6.70
CA HIS A 20 18.81 -4.25 5.71
C HIS A 20 18.03 -3.95 4.41
N SER A 21 17.86 -2.64 4.18
CA SER A 21 17.70 -1.99 2.89
C SER A 21 18.49 -2.71 1.78
N ALA A 22 17.78 -3.53 1.00
CA ALA A 22 18.26 -3.91 -0.31
C ALA A 22 17.77 -2.83 -1.27
N ASP A 23 18.70 -2.01 -1.74
CA ASP A 23 18.51 -1.19 -2.93
C ASP A 23 18.01 -2.09 -4.06
N VAL A 24 16.71 -2.04 -4.35
CA VAL A 24 16.16 -2.78 -5.48
C VAL A 24 16.40 -1.95 -6.72
N LEU A 25 17.40 -2.39 -7.49
CA LEU A 25 17.73 -1.95 -8.83
C LEU A 25 16.46 -1.70 -9.65
N HIS A 26 16.21 -0.43 -9.98
CA HIS A 26 15.18 -0.04 -10.93
C HIS A 26 15.58 -0.53 -12.33
N THR A 27 15.31 -1.79 -12.64
CA THR A 27 15.34 -2.25 -14.03
C THR A 27 14.11 -1.70 -14.74
N PRO A 28 14.24 -0.81 -15.74
CA PRO A 28 13.11 -0.34 -16.50
C PRO A 28 12.49 -1.53 -17.23
N LEU A 29 11.28 -1.92 -16.82
CA LEU A 29 10.48 -2.89 -17.56
C LEU A 29 10.25 -2.32 -18.96
N LYS A 30 10.57 -3.11 -19.99
CA LYS A 30 10.25 -2.76 -21.38
C LYS A 30 8.76 -2.40 -21.44
N VAL A 31 8.42 -1.24 -22.00
CA VAL A 31 7.06 -0.64 -22.01
C VAL A 31 5.95 -1.63 -22.38
N GLU A 32 6.23 -2.50 -23.36
CA GLU A 32 5.34 -3.57 -23.86
C GLU A 32 4.94 -4.60 -22.78
N LYS A 33 5.75 -4.76 -21.73
CA LYS A 33 5.45 -5.67 -20.60
C LYS A 33 4.58 -5.01 -19.53
N ALA A 34 4.54 -3.68 -19.47
CA ALA A 34 3.81 -2.95 -18.43
C ALA A 34 2.39 -2.57 -18.86
N PHE A 35 2.18 -2.21 -20.13
CA PHE A 35 0.85 -1.82 -20.63
C PHE A 35 0.45 -2.61 -21.87
N ARG A 36 -0.84 -2.94 -21.97
CA ARG A 36 -1.48 -3.54 -23.15
C ARG A 36 -2.68 -2.71 -23.56
N ILE A 37 -2.79 -2.46 -24.87
CA ILE A 37 -3.91 -1.73 -25.50
C ILE A 37 -4.57 -2.70 -26.48
N LEU A 38 -5.88 -2.90 -26.37
CA LEU A 38 -6.64 -3.78 -27.26
C LEU A 38 -8.01 -3.20 -27.63
N PRO A 39 -8.42 -3.24 -28.91
CA PRO A 39 -7.57 -3.56 -30.07
C PRO A 39 -6.51 -2.47 -30.31
N VAL A 40 -5.42 -2.82 -31.00
CA VAL A 40 -4.36 -1.84 -31.34
C VAL A 40 -4.70 -1.01 -32.59
N SER A 41 -5.66 -1.48 -33.39
CA SER A 41 -6.13 -0.84 -34.62
C SER A 41 -7.56 -1.28 -34.92
N GLY A 42 -8.29 -0.48 -35.69
CA GLY A 42 -9.63 -0.78 -36.14
C GLY A 42 -10.09 0.21 -37.20
N VAL A 43 -11.26 -0.04 -37.78
CA VAL A 43 -11.91 0.85 -38.76
C VAL A 43 -13.29 1.17 -38.21
N LEU A 44 -13.68 2.45 -38.25
CA LEU A 44 -14.98 2.94 -37.81
C LEU A 44 -15.73 3.54 -38.99
N GLN A 45 -17.01 3.18 -39.12
CA GLN A 45 -17.92 3.88 -40.02
C GLN A 45 -18.41 5.19 -39.40
N PRO A 46 -18.95 6.13 -40.21
CA PRO A 46 -19.53 7.36 -39.69
C PRO A 46 -20.60 7.09 -38.61
N GLY A 47 -20.42 7.69 -37.44
CA GLY A 47 -21.32 7.50 -36.28
C GLY A 47 -21.04 6.25 -35.44
N GLU A 48 -20.08 5.40 -35.83
CA GLU A 48 -19.70 4.22 -35.06
C GLU A 48 -18.78 4.57 -33.88
N THR A 49 -18.76 3.70 -32.87
CA THR A 49 -17.85 3.80 -31.72
C THR A 49 -17.22 2.44 -31.45
N GLN A 50 -15.92 2.44 -31.18
CA GLN A 50 -15.18 1.25 -30.75
C GLN A 50 -14.60 1.44 -29.36
N LYS A 51 -14.81 0.45 -28.50
CA LYS A 51 -14.22 0.43 -27.15
C LYS A 51 -12.78 -0.09 -27.23
N VAL A 52 -11.85 0.65 -26.63
CA VAL A 52 -10.45 0.26 -26.47
C VAL A 52 -10.16 0.04 -25.00
N SER A 53 -9.57 -1.10 -24.68
CA SER A 53 -9.18 -1.49 -23.33
C SER A 53 -7.70 -1.26 -23.10
N PHE A 54 -7.37 -0.64 -21.97
CA PHE A 54 -6.02 -0.42 -21.49
C PHE A 54 -5.80 -1.28 -20.24
N THR A 55 -4.75 -2.10 -20.24
CA THR A 55 -4.42 -2.98 -19.12
C THR A 55 -3.02 -2.69 -18.64
N PHE A 56 -2.87 -2.45 -17.34
CA PHE A 56 -1.58 -2.29 -16.68
C PHE A 56 -1.20 -3.58 -15.93
N PHE A 57 -0.03 -4.13 -16.21
CA PHE A 57 0.55 -5.28 -15.53
C PHE A 57 1.62 -4.80 -14.55
N GLY A 58 1.17 -4.29 -13.41
CA GLY A 58 2.06 -3.80 -12.37
C GLY A 58 2.71 -4.93 -11.58
N HIS A 59 4.04 -4.95 -11.54
CA HIS A 59 4.80 -5.77 -10.59
C HIS A 59 4.99 -5.03 -9.25
N LEU A 60 5.36 -5.75 -8.19
CA LEU A 60 5.61 -5.16 -6.87
C LEU A 60 6.57 -3.96 -6.97
N ASN A 61 6.16 -2.83 -6.38
CA ASN A 61 6.91 -1.57 -6.33
C ASN A 61 7.30 -0.97 -7.69
N THR A 62 6.46 -1.17 -8.71
CA THR A 62 6.63 -0.57 -10.04
C THR A 62 5.80 0.70 -10.21
N THR A 63 6.44 1.74 -10.74
CA THR A 63 5.75 2.92 -11.31
C THR A 63 6.07 2.95 -12.80
N ALA A 64 5.05 3.11 -13.64
CA ALA A 64 5.22 3.16 -15.09
C ALA A 64 4.40 4.33 -15.67
N GLY A 65 5.00 5.04 -16.62
CA GLY A 65 4.39 6.14 -17.34
C GLY A 65 4.78 6.07 -18.81
N VAL A 66 3.79 6.04 -19.69
CA VAL A 66 4.01 5.94 -21.15
C VAL A 66 3.01 6.82 -21.89
N ARG A 67 3.35 7.17 -23.13
CA ARG A 67 2.46 7.94 -24.01
C ARG A 67 2.07 7.06 -25.20
N ALA A 68 0.80 6.69 -25.26
CA ALA A 68 0.24 5.99 -26.40
C ALA A 68 -0.13 7.00 -27.49
N LEU A 69 0.13 6.64 -28.74
CA LEU A 69 -0.20 7.45 -29.91
C LEU A 69 -1.30 6.74 -30.71
N CYS A 70 -2.40 7.44 -30.95
CA CYS A 70 -3.49 6.97 -31.80
C CYS A 70 -3.42 7.74 -33.12
N HIS A 71 -3.07 7.04 -34.20
CA HIS A 71 -2.98 7.62 -35.52
C HIS A 71 -4.28 7.38 -36.30
N VAL A 72 -4.85 8.45 -36.85
CA VAL A 72 -5.99 8.37 -37.77
C VAL A 72 -5.48 8.63 -39.18
N GLU A 73 -5.72 7.69 -40.10
CA GLU A 73 -5.33 7.84 -41.49
C GLU A 73 -6.02 9.07 -42.11
N GLY A 74 -5.24 9.95 -42.75
CA GLY A 74 -5.73 11.23 -43.28
C GLY A 74 -6.16 12.25 -42.23
N GLY A 75 -5.97 11.95 -40.94
CA GLY A 75 -6.39 12.76 -39.81
C GLY A 75 -5.26 13.10 -38.81
N PRO A 76 -5.61 13.69 -37.66
CA PRO A 76 -4.66 14.03 -36.62
C PRO A 76 -4.19 12.78 -35.85
N THR A 77 -3.04 12.92 -35.17
CA THR A 77 -2.56 11.91 -34.22
C THR A 77 -2.87 12.38 -32.79
N TYR A 78 -3.55 11.53 -32.03
CA TYR A 78 -3.93 11.82 -30.64
C TYR A 78 -2.94 11.17 -29.67
N GLN A 79 -2.68 11.86 -28.56
CA GLN A 79 -1.79 11.38 -27.51
C GLN A 79 -2.60 11.02 -26.27
N VAL A 80 -2.36 9.83 -25.72
CA VAL A 80 -2.98 9.36 -24.47
C VAL A 80 -1.87 9.04 -23.48
N GLN A 81 -1.85 9.76 -22.35
CA GLN A 81 -0.91 9.52 -21.28
C GLN A 81 -1.44 8.37 -20.40
N LEU A 82 -0.64 7.32 -20.25
CA LEU A 82 -0.95 6.17 -19.40
C LEU A 82 0.01 6.15 -18.23
N THR A 83 -0.54 6.06 -17.02
CA THR A 83 0.23 5.90 -15.78
C THR A 83 -0.31 4.69 -15.01
N GLY A 84 0.60 4.00 -14.33
CA GLY A 84 0.28 2.80 -13.57
C GLY A 84 1.25 2.65 -12.41
N GLU A 85 0.71 2.38 -11.23
CA GLU A 85 1.50 2.18 -10.02
C GLU A 85 1.06 0.90 -9.32
N ALA A 86 2.05 0.10 -8.93
CA ALA A 86 1.89 -1.11 -8.15
C ALA A 86 2.92 -1.08 -7.02
N SER A 87 2.49 -1.25 -5.78
CA SER A 87 3.37 -1.31 -4.61
C SER A 87 2.88 -2.37 -3.64
N HIS A 88 3.79 -2.87 -2.81
CA HIS A 88 3.39 -3.65 -1.63
C HIS A 88 2.65 -2.73 -0.66
N VAL A 89 1.60 -3.22 0.00
CA VAL A 89 0.92 -2.41 1.02
C VAL A 89 1.86 -2.29 2.22
N SER A 90 2.23 -1.07 2.57
CA SER A 90 3.11 -0.79 3.71
C SER A 90 2.58 0.40 4.49
N TYR A 91 2.72 0.32 5.81
CA TYR A 91 2.27 1.35 6.73
C TYR A 91 3.14 1.36 7.99
N SER A 92 3.20 2.51 8.64
CA SER A 92 3.79 2.69 9.97
C SER A 92 2.66 2.86 10.98
N LEU A 93 2.81 2.25 12.15
CA LEU A 93 1.91 2.40 13.29
C LEU A 93 2.73 2.80 14.51
N SER A 94 2.39 3.92 15.13
CA SER A 94 3.09 4.43 16.31
C SER A 94 2.16 5.24 17.23
N PRO A 95 2.21 5.03 18.57
CA PRO A 95 2.92 3.94 19.23
C PRO A 95 2.21 2.59 18.97
N ARG A 96 2.96 1.49 19.10
CA ARG A 96 2.39 0.12 18.93
C ARG A 96 1.77 -0.43 20.21
N GLU A 97 2.03 0.23 21.33
CA GLU A 97 1.57 -0.11 22.66
C GLU A 97 1.19 1.20 23.37
N ILE A 98 0.11 1.15 24.13
CA ILE A 98 -0.33 2.26 24.97
C ILE A 98 -0.13 1.78 26.39
N ASP A 99 0.87 2.34 27.07
CA ASP A 99 1.05 2.13 28.50
C ASP A 99 0.10 3.06 29.25
N CYS A 100 -0.94 2.46 29.85
CA CYS A 100 -1.89 3.19 30.65
C CYS A 100 -1.32 3.57 32.04
N GLY A 101 -0.30 2.89 32.55
CA GLY A 101 0.24 3.14 33.89
C GLY A 101 -0.83 3.14 35.00
N LEU A 102 -0.65 4.01 35.99
CA LEU A 102 -1.61 4.25 37.07
C LEU A 102 -2.60 5.35 36.68
N LEU A 103 -3.85 4.98 36.45
CA LEU A 103 -4.94 5.89 36.10
C LEU A 103 -6.00 5.94 37.19
N MET A 104 -6.65 7.10 37.35
CA MET A 104 -7.83 7.21 38.21
C MET A 104 -9.01 6.47 37.58
N PHE A 105 -9.65 5.60 38.37
CA PHE A 105 -10.71 4.70 37.87
C PHE A 105 -11.95 5.42 37.34
N ASN A 106 -12.15 6.69 37.70
CA ASN A 106 -13.34 7.48 37.36
C ASN A 106 -13.04 8.59 36.32
N GLU A 107 -11.91 8.50 35.63
CA GLU A 107 -11.50 9.49 34.63
C GLU A 107 -11.22 8.84 33.26
N ILE A 108 -11.66 9.50 32.20
CA ILE A 108 -11.42 9.06 30.83
C ILE A 108 -10.03 9.52 30.41
N HIS A 109 -9.21 8.57 29.96
CA HIS A 109 -7.88 8.84 29.45
C HIS A 109 -7.84 8.68 27.94
N HIS A 110 -7.19 9.64 27.28
CA HIS A 110 -7.04 9.66 25.83
C HIS A 110 -5.61 9.35 25.45
N SER A 111 -5.45 8.52 24.42
CA SER A 111 -4.17 8.25 23.78
C SER A 111 -4.34 8.29 22.28
N THR A 112 -3.30 8.72 21.57
CA THR A 112 -3.33 8.85 20.11
C THR A 112 -2.39 7.85 19.49
N VAL A 113 -2.90 7.10 18.52
CA VAL A 113 -2.12 6.22 17.66
C VAL A 113 -2.21 6.75 16.24
N THR A 114 -1.05 6.89 15.61
CA THR A 114 -0.92 7.34 14.23
C THR A 114 -0.69 6.14 13.32
N LEU A 115 -1.57 5.97 12.35
CA LEU A 115 -1.38 5.08 11.21
C LEU A 115 -1.02 5.92 10.00
N GLU A 116 0.20 5.72 9.49
CA GLU A 116 0.69 6.42 8.32
C GLU A 116 0.87 5.45 7.15
N ASN A 117 0.37 5.84 5.99
CA ASN A 117 0.58 5.10 4.76
C ASN A 117 1.99 5.39 4.23
N THR A 118 2.82 4.35 4.15
CA THR A 118 4.19 4.46 3.63
C THR A 118 4.33 3.87 2.23
N CYS A 119 3.25 3.34 1.64
CA CYS A 119 3.27 2.86 0.27
C CYS A 119 2.78 3.94 -0.71
N LYS A 120 3.00 3.69 -2.01
CA LYS A 120 2.64 4.63 -3.08
C LYS A 120 1.14 4.63 -3.40
N ILE A 121 0.41 3.64 -2.88
CA ILE A 121 -0.99 3.42 -3.24
C ILE A 121 -1.87 3.69 -2.03
N LYS A 122 -3.05 4.29 -2.28
CA LYS A 122 -4.07 4.45 -1.23
C LYS A 122 -4.60 3.09 -0.80
N PHE A 123 -4.75 2.88 0.49
CA PHE A 123 -5.43 1.72 1.05
C PHE A 123 -6.47 2.16 2.07
N ILE A 124 -7.49 1.31 2.25
CA ILE A 124 -8.46 1.43 3.33
C ILE A 124 -7.92 0.59 4.50
N TRP A 125 -8.21 0.98 5.74
CA TRP A 125 -7.78 0.23 6.91
C TRP A 125 -8.95 -0.01 7.86
N GLU A 126 -8.88 -1.13 8.55
CA GLU A 126 -9.79 -1.47 9.63
C GLU A 126 -8.98 -1.80 10.88
N LEU A 127 -9.43 -1.32 12.03
CA LEU A 127 -8.91 -1.69 13.34
C LEU A 127 -9.89 -2.66 14.01
N LYS A 128 -9.45 -3.87 14.34
CA LYS A 128 -10.29 -4.89 14.97
C LYS A 128 -9.66 -5.39 16.27
N PRO A 129 -10.43 -5.64 17.33
CA PRO A 129 -9.93 -6.39 18.47
C PRO A 129 -9.38 -7.74 17.99
N CYS A 130 -8.18 -8.09 18.41
CA CYS A 130 -7.64 -9.41 18.15
C CYS A 130 -8.27 -10.38 19.15
N THR A 131 -9.17 -11.25 18.67
CA THR A 131 -9.85 -12.26 19.50
C THR A 131 -9.09 -13.59 19.53
N ALA A 132 -7.82 -13.61 19.08
CA ALA A 132 -7.02 -14.83 18.99
C ALA A 132 -6.70 -15.42 20.38
N ASP A 133 -6.64 -14.57 21.40
CA ASP A 133 -6.62 -14.96 22.81
C ASP A 133 -7.78 -14.26 23.53
N GLN A 134 -8.77 -15.02 24.00
CA GLN A 134 -9.87 -14.47 24.81
C GLN A 134 -9.39 -13.91 26.16
N ASP A 135 -8.14 -14.19 26.55
CA ASP A 135 -7.53 -13.78 27.81
C ASP A 135 -6.67 -12.51 27.74
N MET A 136 -6.47 -11.91 26.55
CA MET A 136 -5.66 -10.69 26.41
C MET A 136 -6.49 -9.52 25.81
N PRO A 137 -7.37 -8.89 26.61
CA PRO A 137 -8.05 -7.67 26.19
C PRO A 137 -7.02 -6.55 25.91
N GLY A 138 -7.27 -5.75 24.87
CA GLY A 138 -6.45 -4.58 24.53
C GLY A 138 -5.50 -4.76 23.33
N VAL A 139 -5.46 -5.95 22.71
CA VAL A 139 -4.73 -6.15 21.45
C VAL A 139 -5.64 -5.83 20.27
N PHE A 140 -5.17 -4.98 19.37
CA PHE A 140 -5.87 -4.63 18.14
C PHE A 140 -5.04 -4.99 16.90
N LEU A 141 -5.71 -5.52 15.88
CA LEU A 141 -5.15 -5.81 14.58
C LEU A 141 -5.54 -4.72 13.59
N VAL A 142 -4.54 -4.09 12.98
CA VAL A 142 -4.74 -3.22 11.82
C VAL A 142 -4.70 -4.07 10.55
N LYS A 143 -5.79 -4.08 9.80
CA LYS A 143 -5.90 -4.78 8.52
C LYS A 143 -6.04 -3.79 7.37
N PRO A 144 -4.97 -3.56 6.59
CA PRO A 144 -5.08 -2.84 5.33
C PRO A 144 -5.85 -3.67 4.30
N THR A 145 -6.75 -3.02 3.57
CA THR A 145 -7.58 -3.61 2.51
C THR A 145 -7.52 -2.72 1.26
N ARG A 146 -7.58 -3.35 0.08
CA ARG A 146 -7.68 -2.67 -1.22
C ARG A 146 -9.11 -2.62 -1.71
#